data_AF-A0AB36SAM2-F1
#
_entry.id   AF-A0AB36SAM2-F1
#
_cell.length_a   1.000
_cell.length_b   1.000
_cell.length_c   1.000
_cell.angle_alpha   90.00
_cell.angle_beta   90.00
_cell.angle_gamma   90.00
#
_symmetry.space_group_name_H-M   'P 1'
#
loop_
_entity.id
_entity.type
_entity.pdbx_description
1 polymer ?
#
loop_
_entity_poly.entity_id
_entity_poly.type
_entity_poly.pdbx_seq_one_letter_code
_entity_poly.pdbx_strand_id
1 'polypeptide(L)'
;MKGGEKRFLLFKNLKKMTKEPSILEKSSERQIKLALILGMSDSDCDTLAQQLNITKKTLLSDVVFFNHTYSPIAINIDQYQITSLNIPSDQNLEDLIKQILNHSTNIQILKHIFIE
;
A
#
# COMPACT_ATOMS: atom_id res chain seq x y z
N MET A 1 -26.53 4.91 1.00
CA MET A 1 -25.41 4.27 1.71
C MET A 1 -24.46 5.35 2.17
N LYS A 2 -24.21 5.46 3.48
CA LYS A 2 -23.29 6.47 4.03
C LYS A 2 -21.85 6.07 3.69
N GLY A 3 -20.96 7.04 3.46
CA GLY A 3 -19.57 6.80 3.04
C GLY A 3 -18.79 5.82 3.92
N GLY A 4 -19.13 5.72 5.22
CA GLY A 4 -18.53 4.75 6.15
C GLY A 4 -18.87 3.28 5.88
N GLU A 5 -20.06 2.97 5.36
CA GLU A 5 -20.49 1.58 5.11
C GLU A 5 -19.80 0.99 3.88
N LYS A 6 -19.64 1.80 2.81
CA LYS A 6 -18.84 1.43 1.64
C LYS A 6 -17.38 1.17 2.02
N ARG A 7 -16.81 2.01 2.90
CA ARG A 7 -15.43 1.88 3.40
C ARG A 7 -15.24 0.59 4.20
N PHE A 8 -16.15 0.29 5.12
CA PHE A 8 -16.11 -0.96 5.90
C PHE A 8 -16.20 -2.21 5.02
N LEU A 9 -17.05 -2.20 3.98
CA LEU A 9 -17.13 -3.30 3.02
C LEU A 9 -15.83 -3.48 2.21
N LEU A 10 -15.17 -2.40 1.81
CA LEU A 10 -13.88 -2.46 1.11
C LEU A 10 -12.79 -3.11 1.98
N PHE A 11 -12.68 -2.69 3.24
CA PHE A 11 -11.77 -3.29 4.22
C PHE A 11 -12.10 -4.76 4.52
N LYS A 12 -13.39 -5.11 4.62
CA LYS A 12 -13.83 -6.49 4.82
C LYS A 12 -13.52 -7.36 3.60
N ASN A 13 -13.56 -6.82 2.39
CA ASN A 13 -13.18 -7.51 1.16
C ASN A 13 -11.66 -7.66 1.04
N LEU A 14 -10.87 -6.65 1.41
CA LEU A 14 -9.41 -6.75 1.57
C LEU A 14 -9.03 -7.84 2.58
N LYS A 15 -9.71 -7.93 3.72
CA LYS A 15 -9.55 -9.03 4.69
C LYS A 15 -10.03 -10.39 4.20
N LYS A 16 -10.96 -10.46 3.24
CA LYS A 16 -11.39 -11.73 2.63
C LYS A 16 -10.38 -12.24 1.61
N MET A 17 -9.68 -11.34 0.90
CA MET A 17 -8.59 -11.69 -0.01
C MET A 17 -7.40 -12.36 0.68
N THR A 18 -7.24 -12.25 2.00
CA THR A 18 -6.11 -12.86 2.73
C THR A 18 -6.24 -14.37 2.98
N LYS A 19 -7.30 -15.03 2.50
CA LYS A 19 -7.43 -16.50 2.57
C LYS A 19 -6.83 -17.22 1.38
N GLU A 20 -6.69 -16.55 0.24
CA GLU A 20 -5.97 -17.08 -0.91
C GLU A 20 -4.52 -16.59 -0.88
N PRO A 21 -3.54 -17.43 -1.26
CA PRO A 21 -2.18 -16.97 -1.41
C PRO A 21 -2.13 -15.84 -2.43
N SER A 22 -1.67 -14.67 -2.00
CA SER A 22 -1.45 -13.52 -2.87
C SER A 22 -0.45 -13.90 -3.97
N ILE A 23 -0.76 -13.51 -5.21
CA ILE A 23 0.18 -13.64 -6.33
C ILE A 23 1.39 -12.73 -6.17
N LEU A 24 1.29 -11.71 -5.32
CA LEU A 24 2.35 -10.76 -5.03
C LEU A 24 3.25 -11.26 -3.91
N GLU A 25 4.52 -10.90 -3.95
CA GLU A 25 5.40 -11.05 -2.82
C GLU A 25 4.85 -10.26 -1.63
N LYS A 26 5.11 -10.75 -0.42
CA LYS A 26 4.63 -10.11 0.82
C LYS A 26 5.03 -8.64 0.91
N SER A 27 6.18 -8.23 0.37
CA SER A 27 6.61 -6.83 0.33
C SER A 27 5.71 -6.01 -0.60
N SER A 28 5.57 -6.42 -1.85
CA SER A 28 4.71 -5.77 -2.86
C SER A 28 3.26 -5.65 -2.37
N GLU A 29 2.72 -6.71 -1.78
CA GLU A 29 1.37 -6.70 -1.19
C GLU A 29 1.24 -5.67 -0.07
N ARG A 30 2.24 -5.57 0.82
CA ARG A 30 2.23 -4.56 1.89
C ARG A 30 2.34 -3.15 1.35
N GLN A 31 3.17 -2.91 0.33
CA GLN A 31 3.29 -1.58 -0.29
C GLN A 31 1.98 -1.14 -0.94
N ILE A 32 1.26 -2.04 -1.62
CA ILE A 32 -0.09 -1.77 -2.13
C ILE A 32 -1.05 -1.43 -1.00
N LYS A 33 -1.11 -2.25 0.06
CA LYS A 33 -2.01 -2.00 1.18
C LYS A 33 -1.70 -0.66 1.88
N LEU A 34 -0.42 -0.36 2.08
CA LEU A 34 0.05 0.89 2.66
C LEU A 34 -0.42 2.10 1.82
N ALA A 35 -0.17 2.06 0.50
CA ALA A 35 -0.62 3.10 -0.43
C ALA A 35 -2.15 3.26 -0.45
N LEU A 36 -2.90 2.17 -0.45
CA LEU A 36 -4.37 2.21 -0.46
C LEU A 36 -4.95 2.78 0.84
N ILE A 37 -4.41 2.37 2.00
CA ILE A 37 -4.88 2.88 3.29
C ILE A 37 -4.61 4.38 3.39
N LEU A 38 -3.37 4.81 3.13
CA LEU A 38 -2.98 6.20 3.25
C LEU A 38 -3.57 7.10 2.15
N GLY A 39 -3.82 6.55 0.96
CA GLY A 39 -4.54 7.26 -0.10
C GLY A 39 -6.02 7.52 0.24
N MET A 40 -6.57 6.86 1.27
CA MET A 40 -7.93 7.12 1.77
C MET A 40 -7.96 8.11 2.92
N SER A 41 -6.99 8.02 3.83
CA SER A 41 -6.87 8.89 5.01
C SER A 41 -5.54 8.69 5.70
N ASP A 42 -5.04 9.77 6.31
CA ASP A 42 -3.93 9.71 7.25
C ASP A 42 -4.24 8.78 8.43
N SER A 43 -3.20 8.15 8.99
CA SER A 43 -3.34 7.21 10.09
C SER A 43 -2.14 7.29 11.01
N ASP A 44 -2.34 7.15 12.32
CA ASP A 44 -1.20 7.00 13.23
C ASP A 44 -0.43 5.70 12.95
N CYS A 45 0.87 5.71 13.18
CA CYS A 45 1.76 4.58 12.92
C CYS A 45 1.30 3.28 13.60
N ASP A 46 0.73 3.35 14.80
CA ASP A 46 0.39 2.14 15.57
C ASP A 46 -0.91 1.52 15.03
N THR A 47 -1.93 2.33 14.71
CA THR A 47 -3.14 1.87 14.01
C THR A 47 -2.80 1.32 12.63
N LEU A 48 -1.94 2.01 11.87
CA LEU A 48 -1.55 1.57 10.53
C LEU A 48 -0.81 0.22 10.58
N ALA A 49 0.11 0.06 11.52
CA ALA A 49 0.82 -1.21 11.73
C ALA A 49 -0.15 -2.34 12.10
N GLN A 50 -1.15 -2.07 12.95
CA GLN A 50 -2.22 -3.03 13.29
C GLN A 50 -3.08 -3.39 12.08
N GLN A 51 -3.49 -2.41 11.27
CA GLN A 51 -4.28 -2.63 10.05
C GLN A 51 -3.54 -3.50 9.02
N LEU A 52 -2.22 -3.32 8.93
CA LEU A 52 -1.33 -4.10 8.07
C LEU A 52 -0.90 -5.43 8.70
N ASN A 53 -1.21 -5.66 9.98
CA ASN A 53 -0.78 -6.83 10.76
C ASN A 53 0.76 -7.00 10.76
N ILE A 54 1.48 -5.91 11.03
CA ILE A 54 2.94 -5.86 11.11
C ILE A 54 3.41 -5.13 12.36
N THR A 55 4.71 -5.21 12.65
CA THR A 55 5.31 -4.40 13.72
C THR A 55 5.54 -2.97 13.25
N LYS A 56 5.58 -2.01 14.20
CA LYS A 56 5.97 -0.62 13.91
C LYS A 56 7.34 -0.53 13.24
N LYS A 57 8.30 -1.36 13.66
CA LYS A 57 9.63 -1.44 13.03
C LYS A 57 9.54 -1.83 11.54
N THR A 58 8.70 -2.81 11.22
CA THR A 58 8.43 -3.21 9.83
C THR A 58 7.78 -2.08 9.04
N LEU A 59 6.80 -1.39 9.62
CA LEU A 59 6.16 -0.23 8.98
C LEU A 59 7.19 0.85 8.63
N LEU A 60 8.06 1.23 9.57
CA LEU A 60 9.09 2.26 9.31
C LEU A 60 10.06 1.83 8.22
N SER A 61 10.47 0.56 8.19
CA SER A 61 11.30 0.01 7.12
C SER A 61 10.58 0.01 5.77
N ASP A 62 9.30 -0.33 5.74
CA ASP A 62 8.48 -0.32 4.53
C ASP A 62 8.29 1.11 4.01
N VAL A 63 8.15 2.12 4.88
CA VAL A 63 8.08 3.56 4.52
C VAL A 63 9.41 4.06 3.93
N VAL A 64 10.54 3.73 4.54
CA VAL A 64 11.86 4.10 4.00
C VAL A 64 12.05 3.50 2.61
N PHE A 65 11.72 2.21 2.43
CA PHE A 65 11.77 1.55 1.13
C PHE A 65 10.81 2.21 0.12
N PHE A 66 9.59 2.54 0.54
CA PHE A 66 8.58 3.18 -0.30
C PHE A 66 9.11 4.53 -0.84
N ASN A 67 9.59 5.40 0.05
CA ASN A 67 10.06 6.74 -0.31
C ASN A 67 11.28 6.73 -1.23
N HIS A 68 12.14 5.72 -1.07
CA HIS A 68 13.27 5.52 -1.97
C HIS A 68 12.84 5.03 -3.36
N THR A 69 11.84 4.13 -3.41
CA THR A 69 11.48 3.42 -4.66
C THR A 69 10.49 4.20 -5.51
N TYR A 70 9.53 4.90 -4.90
CA TYR A 70 8.39 5.51 -5.59
C TYR A 70 8.43 7.05 -5.59
N SER A 71 9.59 7.63 -5.31
CA SER A 71 9.81 9.08 -5.45
C SER A 71 9.40 9.57 -6.84
N PRO A 72 8.70 10.72 -6.97
CA PRO A 72 8.46 11.76 -5.96
C PRO A 72 7.25 11.52 -5.03
N ILE A 73 6.52 10.42 -5.16
CA ILE A 73 5.48 10.06 -4.19
C ILE A 73 6.14 9.64 -2.90
N ALA A 74 5.69 10.21 -1.77
CA ALA A 74 6.31 9.98 -0.49
C ALA A 74 5.27 9.78 0.61
N ILE A 75 5.62 8.93 1.57
CA ILE A 75 4.93 8.79 2.83
C ILE A 75 5.67 9.63 3.88
N ASN A 76 4.96 10.56 4.49
CA ASN A 76 5.48 11.40 5.57
C ASN A 76 4.98 10.88 6.91
N ILE A 77 5.85 10.92 7.92
CA ILE A 77 5.49 10.67 9.31
C ILE A 77 5.83 11.94 10.08
N ASP A 78 4.83 12.56 10.69
CA ASP A 78 5.01 13.78 11.46
C ASP A 78 5.49 13.52 12.90
N GLN A 79 5.70 14.59 13.67
CA GLN A 79 6.12 14.52 15.07
C GLN A 79 5.10 13.83 15.99
N TYR A 80 3.83 13.75 15.58
CA TYR A 80 2.75 13.09 16.29
C TYR A 80 2.54 11.64 15.84
N GLN A 81 3.43 11.11 15.00
CA GLN A 81 3.35 9.77 14.41
C GLN A 81 2.16 9.61 13.45
N ILE A 82 1.62 10.71 12.93
CA ILE A 82 0.62 10.68 11.86
C ILE A 82 1.35 10.41 10.55
N THR A 83 0.93 9.33 9.90
CA THR A 83 1.44 8.89 8.60
C THR A 83 0.49 9.35 7.51
N SER A 84 1.01 10.04 6.49
CA SER A 84 0.24 10.57 5.36
C SER A 84 0.93 10.26 4.04
N LEU A 85 0.15 10.09 2.97
CA LEU A 85 0.65 9.87 1.61
C LEU A 85 0.58 11.19 0.83
N ASN A 86 1.73 11.65 0.36
CA ASN A 86 1.86 12.81 -0.50
C ASN A 86 2.05 12.37 -1.96
N ILE A 87 1.05 12.66 -2.79
CA ILE A 87 1.10 12.41 -4.24
C ILE A 87 1.20 13.77 -4.95
N PRO A 88 2.24 14.00 -5.77
CA PRO A 88 2.35 15.21 -6.59
C PRO A 88 1.16 15.40 -7.53
N SER A 89 0.85 16.64 -7.90
CA SER A 89 -0.36 16.99 -8.65
C SER A 89 -0.44 16.41 -10.07
N ASP A 90 0.68 15.99 -10.63
CA ASP A 90 0.82 15.34 -11.93
C ASP A 90 0.67 13.81 -11.86
N GLN A 91 0.48 13.25 -10.66
CA GLN A 91 0.35 11.81 -10.43
C GLN A 91 -0.92 11.49 -9.65
N ASN A 92 -1.31 10.22 -9.66
CA ASN A 92 -2.46 9.73 -8.91
C ASN A 92 -2.18 8.36 -8.29
N LEU A 93 -3.11 7.91 -7.44
CA LEU A 93 -2.99 6.63 -6.75
C LEU A 93 -2.94 5.43 -7.71
N GLU A 94 -3.66 5.48 -8.84
CA GLU A 94 -3.66 4.40 -9.83
C GLU A 94 -2.27 4.21 -10.45
N ASP A 95 -1.60 5.30 -10.80
CA ASP A 95 -0.24 5.27 -11.36
C ASP A 95 0.76 4.71 -10.35
N LEU A 96 0.64 5.08 -9.07
CA LEU A 96 1.43 4.48 -7.99
C LEU A 96 1.22 2.97 -7.89
N ILE A 97 -0.03 2.50 -7.91
CA ILE A 97 -0.32 1.06 -7.83
C ILE A 97 0.27 0.33 -9.04
N LYS A 98 0.21 0.91 -10.24
CA LYS A 98 0.89 0.34 -11.43
C LYS A 98 2.40 0.27 -11.24
N GLN A 99 3.03 1.30 -10.66
CA GLN A 99 4.47 1.28 -10.37
C GLN A 99 4.83 0.16 -9.38
N ILE A 100 4.06 -0.01 -8.31
CA ILE A 100 4.29 -1.08 -7.32
C ILE A 100 4.15 -2.46 -7.98
N LEU A 101 3.09 -2.66 -8.78
CA LEU A 101 2.88 -3.92 -9.51
C LEU A 101 4.01 -4.21 -10.50
N ASN A 102 4.53 -3.19 -11.17
CA ASN A 102 5.66 -3.34 -12.09
C ASN A 102 6.98 -3.66 -11.37
N HIS A 103 7.11 -3.43 -10.07
CA HIS A 103 8.28 -3.86 -9.30
C HIS A 103 8.15 -5.29 -8.73
N SER A 104 6.98 -5.93 -8.85
CA SER A 104 6.79 -7.31 -8.39
C SER A 104 7.44 -8.30 -9.35
N THR A 105 8.38 -9.10 -8.85
CA THR A 105 9.03 -10.18 -9.61
C THR A 105 8.01 -11.18 -10.14
N ASN A 106 7.03 -11.57 -9.34
CA ASN A 106 5.97 -12.48 -9.74
C ASN A 106 5.15 -11.91 -10.91
N ILE A 107 4.81 -10.62 -10.88
CA ILE A 107 4.14 -9.96 -12.01
C ILE A 107 5.05 -9.93 -13.25
N GLN A 108 6.35 -9.65 -13.08
CA GLN A 108 7.30 -9.65 -14.19
C GLN A 108 7.45 -11.04 -14.84
N ILE A 109 7.45 -12.10 -14.04
CA ILE A 109 7.46 -13.49 -14.52
C ILE A 109 6.17 -13.77 -15.31
N LEU A 110 5.01 -13.41 -14.78
CA LEU A 110 3.73 -13.64 -15.47
C LEU A 110 3.65 -12.89 -16.80
N LYS A 111 4.17 -11.67 -16.87
CA LYS A 111 4.26 -10.92 -18.13
C LYS A 111 5.11 -11.67 -19.16
N HIS A 112 6.27 -12.20 -18.76
CA HIS A 112 7.12 -13.01 -19.65
C HIS A 112 6.45 -14.32 -20.11
N ILE A 113 5.58 -14.91 -19.29
CA ILE A 113 4.91 -16.19 -19.65
C ILE A 113 3.72 -15.96 -20.60
N PHE A 114 2.97 -14.88 -20.42
CA PHE A 114 1.65 -14.71 -21.05
C PHE A 114 1.56 -13.55 -22.05
N ILE A 115 2.51 -12.61 -22.05
CA ILE A 115 2.46 -11.40 -22.90
C ILE A 115 3.57 -11.39 -23.94
N GLU A 116 4.74 -11.99 -23.64
CA GLU A 116 5.71 -12.41 -24.66
C GLU A 116 5.31 -13.74 -25.30
#